data_AF-A0A168KUT5-F1
#
_entry.id   AF-A0A168KUT5-F1
#
_cell.length_a   1.000
_cell.length_b   1.000
_cell.length_c   1.000
_cell.angle_alpha   90.00
_cell.angle_beta   90.00
_cell.angle_gamma   90.00
#
_symmetry.space_group_name_H-M   'P 1'
#
loop_
_entity.id
_entity.type
_entity.pdbx_description
1 polymer ?
#
loop_
_entity_poly.entity_id
_entity_poly.type
_entity_poly.pdbx_seq_one_letter_code
_entity_poly.pdbx_strand_id
1 'polypeptide(L)'
;MLFLFIKTIQQNAAEVCVLAILYVLCAILGGLQIMDSQRWMAVLKYATTISLTPLRTALTVEIVLTVLLGLFSLSFGFMSYKMTGEFGWMIYKKIGADQAVKQMYTVFQYFVLCLKIDIFVEFLVSVFYLIQFVIKSGEMDWHSWVFLVVTVLMLPNLYLGRLAVSRESRMQMILFIFFQGVVIFEFVLVLTQTLSDSWYIWICFVILGILFAVVTSILGAICMHNFERGLHAYVQRGADKKKNAHMGNSQDQFQMNKQDSNVSWHIDE
;
A
#
# COMPACT_ATOMS: atom_id res chain seq x y z
N MET A 1 11.57 28.43 -2.66
CA MET A 1 10.20 28.22 -2.14
C MET A 1 9.27 27.61 -3.19
N LEU A 2 9.21 28.16 -4.41
CA LEU A 2 8.37 27.67 -5.51
C LEU A 2 8.58 26.18 -5.85
N PHE A 3 9.83 25.71 -5.89
CA PHE A 3 10.14 24.31 -6.18
C PHE A 3 9.66 23.34 -5.08
N LEU A 4 9.71 23.79 -3.81
CA LEU A 4 9.21 23.01 -2.67
C LEU A 4 7.69 22.92 -2.71
N PHE A 5 7.02 24.03 -3.05
CA PHE A 5 5.57 24.06 -3.22
C PHE A 5 5.10 23.11 -4.34
N ILE A 6 5.78 23.10 -5.48
CA ILE A 6 5.50 22.17 -6.58
C ILE A 6 5.68 20.71 -6.13
N LYS A 7 6.78 20.39 -5.42
CA LYS A 7 7.01 19.03 -4.91
C LYS A 7 5.91 18.54 -3.97
N THR A 8 5.53 19.36 -2.99
CA THR A 8 4.46 19.03 -2.04
C THR A 8 3.13 18.82 -2.77
N ILE A 9 2.83 19.70 -3.72
CA ILE A 9 1.62 19.60 -4.53
C ILE A 9 1.60 18.33 -5.40
N GLN A 10 2.70 18.01 -6.08
CA GLN A 10 2.80 16.82 -6.92
C GLN A 10 2.71 15.54 -6.09
N GLN A 11 3.31 15.52 -4.90
CA GLN A 11 3.17 14.41 -3.96
C GLN A 11 1.71 14.19 -3.55
N ASN A 12 1.04 15.26 -3.13
CA ASN A 12 -0.35 15.18 -2.71
C ASN A 12 -1.26 14.79 -3.89
N ALA A 13 -0.95 15.24 -5.10
CA ALA A 13 -1.68 14.88 -6.31
C ALA A 13 -1.54 13.40 -6.66
N ALA A 14 -0.31 12.86 -6.66
CA ALA A 14 -0.08 11.44 -6.93
C ALA A 14 -0.75 10.55 -5.87
N GLU A 15 -0.70 10.95 -4.59
CA GLU A 15 -1.39 10.26 -3.50
C GLU A 15 -2.91 10.25 -3.70
N VAL A 16 -3.52 11.39 -4.06
CA VAL A 16 -4.97 11.46 -4.34
C VAL A 16 -5.36 10.61 -5.55
N CYS A 17 -4.58 10.64 -6.64
CA CYS A 17 -4.88 9.84 -7.83
C CYS A 17 -4.87 8.34 -7.53
N VAL A 18 -3.86 7.85 -6.80
CA VAL A 18 -3.78 6.43 -6.46
C VAL A 18 -4.81 6.04 -5.42
N LEU A 19 -5.14 6.90 -4.45
CA LEU A 19 -6.26 6.66 -3.53
C LEU A 19 -7.58 6.54 -4.29
N ALA A 20 -7.82 7.37 -5.31
CA ALA A 20 -9.01 7.26 -6.14
C ALA A 20 -9.06 5.90 -6.87
N ILE A 21 -7.95 5.45 -7.47
CA ILE A 21 -7.86 4.12 -8.11
C ILE A 21 -8.09 3.00 -7.08
N LEU A 22 -7.49 3.11 -5.89
CA LEU A 22 -7.63 2.11 -4.83
C LEU A 22 -9.08 2.02 -4.34
N TYR A 23 -9.78 3.14 -4.16
CA TYR A 23 -11.20 3.12 -3.79
C TYR A 23 -12.08 2.47 -4.86
N VAL A 24 -11.80 2.70 -6.14
CA VAL A 24 -12.52 2.02 -7.25
C VAL A 24 -12.28 0.51 -7.17
N LEU A 25 -11.04 0.08 -7.01
CA LEU A 25 -10.70 -1.34 -6.88
C LEU A 25 -11.38 -1.98 -5.66
N CYS A 26 -11.33 -1.32 -4.50
CA CYS A 26 -11.99 -1.80 -3.29
C CYS A 26 -13.52 -1.89 -3.43
N ALA A 27 -14.15 -0.95 -4.15
CA ALA A 27 -15.59 -1.01 -4.42
C ALA A 27 -15.96 -2.20 -5.32
N ILE A 28 -15.14 -2.48 -6.36
CA ILE A 28 -15.32 -3.66 -7.22
C ILE A 28 -15.17 -4.95 -6.41
N LEU A 29 -14.13 -5.05 -5.58
CA LEU A 29 -13.91 -6.21 -4.70
C LEU A 29 -15.04 -6.38 -3.69
N GLY A 30 -15.55 -5.29 -3.11
CA GLY A 30 -16.70 -5.34 -2.21
C GLY A 30 -17.96 -5.89 -2.90
N GLY A 31 -18.21 -5.48 -4.15
CA GLY A 31 -19.28 -6.04 -4.97
C GLY A 31 -19.11 -7.54 -5.22
N LEU A 32 -17.90 -7.98 -5.58
CA LEU A 32 -17.59 -9.41 -5.75
C LEU A 32 -17.75 -10.20 -4.45
N GLN A 33 -17.35 -9.62 -3.31
CA GLN A 33 -17.49 -10.25 -2.00
C GLN A 33 -18.97 -10.46 -1.64
N ILE A 34 -19.84 -9.49 -1.92
CA ILE A 34 -21.29 -9.64 -1.71
C ILE A 34 -21.86 -10.77 -2.57
N MET A 35 -21.43 -10.89 -3.83
CA MET A 35 -21.89 -11.96 -4.72
C MET A 35 -21.52 -13.35 -4.18
N ASP A 36 -20.27 -13.53 -3.75
CA ASP A 36 -19.81 -14.80 -3.16
C ASP A 36 -20.52 -15.09 -1.83
N SER A 37 -20.69 -14.07 -0.97
CA SER A 37 -21.40 -14.18 0.31
C SER A 37 -22.85 -14.64 0.11
N GLN A 38 -23.56 -14.10 -0.89
CA GLN A 38 -24.91 -14.54 -1.25
C GLN A 38 -24.95 -15.99 -1.75
N ARG A 39 -23.98 -16.39 -2.57
CA ARG A 39 -23.87 -17.76 -3.07
C ARG A 39 -23.70 -18.75 -1.92
N TRP A 40 -22.79 -18.48 -0.98
CA TRP A 40 -22.55 -19.35 0.17
C TRP A 40 -23.76 -19.42 1.11
N MET A 41 -24.48 -18.31 1.32
CA MET A 41 -25.75 -18.35 2.07
C MET A 41 -26.79 -19.26 1.41
N ALA A 42 -26.89 -19.25 0.07
CA ALA A 42 -27.81 -20.12 -0.64
C ALA A 42 -27.44 -21.60 -0.44
N VAL A 43 -26.15 -21.96 -0.55
CA VAL A 43 -25.66 -23.32 -0.32
C VAL A 43 -25.89 -23.78 1.12
N LEU A 44 -25.52 -22.96 2.10
CA LEU A 44 -25.61 -23.31 3.53
C LEU A 44 -27.06 -23.44 4.02
N LYS A 45 -28.01 -22.71 3.44
CA LYS A 45 -29.44 -22.83 3.76
C LYS A 45 -30.01 -24.22 3.46
N TYR A 46 -29.47 -24.91 2.45
CA TYR A 46 -29.88 -26.28 2.12
C TYR A 46 -29.04 -27.34 2.84
N ALA A 47 -27.79 -27.02 3.18
CA ALA A 47 -26.85 -27.97 3.77
C ALA A 47 -26.93 -28.08 5.30
N THR A 48 -27.50 -27.10 6.02
CA THR A 48 -27.33 -27.02 7.48
C THR A 48 -28.56 -26.43 8.19
N THR A 49 -28.91 -26.99 9.35
CA THR A 49 -30.04 -26.58 10.22
C THR A 49 -29.69 -25.51 11.26
N ILE A 50 -28.49 -24.92 11.16
CA ILE A 50 -27.97 -23.90 12.10
C ILE A 50 -28.58 -22.53 11.79
N SER A 51 -28.77 -21.70 12.82
CA SER A 51 -29.25 -20.32 12.67
C SER A 51 -28.31 -19.47 11.80
N LEU A 52 -28.80 -19.01 10.65
CA LEU A 52 -28.07 -18.15 9.69
C LEU A 52 -28.10 -16.65 10.05
N THR A 53 -28.55 -16.30 11.25
CA THR A 53 -28.63 -14.91 11.74
C THR A 53 -27.29 -14.17 11.73
N PRO A 54 -26.15 -14.71 12.24
CA PRO A 54 -24.88 -13.98 12.22
C PRO A 54 -24.36 -13.75 10.80
N LEU A 55 -24.55 -14.71 9.90
CA LEU A 55 -24.11 -14.60 8.50
C LEU A 55 -24.91 -13.53 7.74
N ARG A 56 -26.21 -13.40 8.02
CA ARG A 56 -27.05 -12.33 7.47
C ARG A 56 -26.62 -10.95 7.99
N THR A 57 -26.26 -10.85 9.27
CA THR A 57 -25.74 -9.59 9.83
C THR A 57 -24.42 -9.20 9.18
N ALA A 58 -23.50 -10.15 8.98
CA ALA A 58 -22.24 -9.91 8.29
C ALA A 58 -22.46 -9.38 6.85
N LEU A 59 -23.32 -10.04 6.07
CA LEU A 59 -23.66 -9.59 4.71
C LEU A 59 -24.26 -8.19 4.67
N THR A 60 -25.08 -7.83 5.67
CA THR A 60 -25.65 -6.48 5.76
C THR A 60 -24.54 -5.44 5.95
N VAL A 61 -23.56 -5.74 6.82
CA VAL A 61 -22.39 -4.88 7.05
C VAL A 61 -21.52 -4.78 5.78
N GLU A 62 -21.30 -5.88 5.07
CA GLU A 62 -20.55 -5.91 3.80
C GLU A 62 -21.20 -5.02 2.73
N ILE A 63 -22.52 -5.06 2.60
CA ILE A 63 -23.28 -4.21 1.67
C ILE A 63 -23.10 -2.74 2.04
N VAL A 64 -23.30 -2.40 3.32
CA VAL A 64 -23.15 -1.00 3.79
C VAL A 64 -21.73 -0.49 3.53
N LEU A 65 -20.71 -1.30 3.84
CA LEU A 65 -19.32 -0.93 3.61
C LEU A 65 -19.01 -0.71 2.12
N THR A 66 -19.51 -1.59 1.25
CA THR A 66 -19.32 -1.47 -0.20
C THR A 66 -19.98 -0.22 -0.78
N VAL A 67 -21.19 0.11 -0.31
CA VAL A 67 -21.89 1.34 -0.72
C VAL A 67 -21.12 2.58 -0.26
N LEU A 68 -20.64 2.61 0.99
CA LEU A 68 -19.82 3.71 1.49
C LEU A 68 -18.52 3.86 0.69
N LEU A 69 -17.82 2.76 0.41
CA LEU A 69 -16.62 2.76 -0.45
C LEU A 69 -16.92 3.31 -1.85
N GLY A 70 -18.05 2.94 -2.45
CA GLY A 70 -18.49 3.48 -3.73
C GLY A 70 -18.71 5.00 -3.70
N LEU A 71 -19.36 5.52 -2.65
CA LEU A 71 -19.56 6.96 -2.47
C LEU A 71 -18.25 7.73 -2.26
N PHE A 72 -17.34 7.17 -1.47
CA PHE A 72 -15.99 7.75 -1.32
C PHE A 72 -15.22 7.69 -2.63
N SER A 73 -15.31 6.59 -3.37
CA SER A 73 -14.67 6.42 -4.68
C SER A 73 -15.11 7.49 -5.68
N LEU A 74 -16.42 7.80 -5.74
CA LEU A 74 -16.95 8.88 -6.58
C LEU A 74 -16.41 10.25 -6.16
N SER A 75 -16.39 10.51 -4.85
CA SER A 75 -15.91 11.77 -4.29
C SER A 75 -14.42 11.99 -4.58
N PHE A 76 -13.59 10.97 -4.35
CA PHE A 76 -12.15 11.00 -4.66
C PHE A 76 -11.88 11.02 -6.16
N GLY A 77 -12.68 10.31 -6.97
CA GLY A 77 -12.62 10.36 -8.43
C GLY A 77 -12.86 11.76 -8.97
N PHE A 78 -13.87 12.45 -8.47
CA PHE A 78 -14.15 13.85 -8.84
C PHE A 78 -13.00 14.79 -8.43
N MET A 79 -12.49 14.64 -7.20
CA MET A 79 -11.36 15.42 -6.70
C MET A 79 -10.10 15.19 -7.55
N SER A 80 -9.81 13.94 -7.90
CA SER A 80 -8.69 13.53 -8.75
C SER A 80 -8.81 14.10 -10.17
N TYR A 81 -10.01 14.08 -10.75
CA TYR A 81 -10.26 14.68 -12.07
C TYR A 81 -9.97 16.19 -12.07
N LYS A 82 -10.48 16.91 -11.06
CA LYS A 82 -10.23 18.35 -10.94
C LYS A 82 -8.75 18.67 -10.72
N MET A 83 -8.06 17.89 -9.88
CA MET A 83 -6.61 18.02 -9.66
C MET A 83 -5.84 17.81 -10.97
N THR A 84 -6.15 16.76 -11.73
CA THR A 84 -5.42 16.43 -12.96
C THR A 84 -5.56 17.53 -14.02
N GLY A 85 -6.73 18.17 -14.10
CA GLY A 85 -6.96 19.33 -14.98
C GLY A 85 -6.11 20.56 -14.63
N GLU A 86 -6.14 20.98 -13.36
CA GLU A 86 -5.37 22.13 -12.87
C GLU A 86 -3.85 21.89 -12.96
N PHE A 87 -3.40 20.66 -12.68
CA PHE A 87 -1.99 20.31 -12.79
C PHE A 87 -1.53 20.22 -14.23
N GLY A 88 -2.30 19.61 -15.14
CA GLY A 88 -1.95 19.52 -16.56
C GLY A 88 -1.70 20.90 -17.18
N TRP A 89 -2.53 21.88 -16.84
CA TRP A 89 -2.40 23.26 -17.30
C TRP A 89 -1.18 23.98 -16.69
N MET A 90 -0.93 23.80 -15.38
CA MET A 90 0.21 24.41 -14.69
C MET A 90 1.55 23.79 -15.10
N ILE A 91 1.54 22.50 -15.43
CA ILE A 91 2.64 21.72 -16.00
C ILE A 91 2.98 22.24 -17.39
N TYR A 92 1.98 22.39 -18.26
CA TYR A 92 2.18 22.88 -19.63
C TYR A 92 2.86 24.26 -19.66
N LYS A 93 2.48 25.17 -18.76
CA LYS A 93 3.01 26.54 -18.72
C LYS A 93 4.44 26.68 -18.15
N LYS A 94 4.97 25.66 -17.48
CA LYS A 94 6.20 25.77 -16.66
C LYS A 94 7.36 24.91 -17.16
N ILE A 95 7.15 24.07 -18.17
CA ILE A 95 8.05 22.93 -18.53
C ILE A 95 8.99 23.21 -19.70
N GLY A 96 9.19 24.47 -20.09
CA GLY A 96 10.17 24.80 -21.14
C GLY A 96 11.65 24.42 -20.87
N ALA A 97 12.04 23.82 -19.73
CA ALA A 97 13.46 23.61 -19.40
C ALA A 97 13.89 22.30 -18.70
N ASP A 98 13.04 21.51 -18.02
CA ASP A 98 13.49 20.22 -17.42
C ASP A 98 12.36 19.20 -17.19
N GLN A 99 11.98 18.50 -18.25
CA GLN A 99 10.97 17.44 -18.21
C GLN A 99 11.52 16.11 -17.65
N ALA A 100 12.83 15.87 -17.79
CA ALA A 100 13.46 14.60 -17.45
C ALA A 100 13.50 14.38 -15.93
N VAL A 101 13.91 15.38 -15.14
CA VAL A 101 13.96 15.27 -13.67
C VAL A 101 12.58 15.11 -13.07
N LYS A 102 11.57 15.76 -13.66
CA LYS A 102 10.18 15.62 -13.23
C LYS A 102 9.67 14.19 -13.43
N GLN A 103 9.92 13.58 -14.59
CA GLN A 103 9.52 12.21 -14.87
C GLN A 103 10.15 11.22 -13.88
N MET A 104 11.45 11.39 -13.58
CA MET A 104 12.14 10.55 -12.60
C MET A 104 11.51 10.65 -11.19
N TYR A 105 11.17 11.87 -10.76
CA TYR A 105 10.53 12.08 -9.46
C TYR A 105 9.11 11.50 -9.41
N THR A 106 8.34 11.63 -10.48
CA THR A 106 7.00 11.05 -10.58
C THR A 106 7.05 9.51 -10.49
N VAL A 107 8.00 8.87 -11.17
CA VAL A 107 8.18 7.40 -11.07
C VAL A 107 8.56 6.99 -9.65
N PHE A 108 9.48 7.71 -8.99
CA PHE A 108 9.82 7.46 -7.59
C PHE A 108 8.61 7.58 -6.66
N GLN A 109 7.75 8.59 -6.87
CA GLN A 109 6.53 8.77 -6.07
C GLN A 109 5.55 7.62 -6.26
N TYR A 110 5.32 7.18 -7.50
CA TYR A 110 4.49 6.01 -7.77
C TYR A 110 5.07 4.74 -7.15
N PHE A 111 6.38 4.51 -7.23
CA PHE A 111 7.03 3.38 -6.59
C PHE A 111 6.83 3.35 -5.07
N VAL A 112 7.11 4.46 -4.38
CA VAL A 112 6.92 4.55 -2.92
C VAL A 112 5.46 4.38 -2.52
N LEU A 113 4.53 4.81 -3.37
CA LEU A 113 3.10 4.70 -3.12
C LEU A 113 2.58 3.28 -3.38
N CYS A 114 3.04 2.61 -4.44
CA CYS A 114 2.81 1.18 -4.66
C CYS A 114 3.34 0.35 -3.49
N LEU A 115 4.57 0.62 -3.01
CA LEU A 115 5.10 -0.04 -1.81
C LEU A 115 4.19 0.12 -0.58
N LYS A 116 3.55 1.28 -0.39
CA LYS A 116 2.60 1.46 0.73
C LYS A 116 1.38 0.55 0.58
N ILE A 117 0.88 0.36 -0.64
CA ILE A 117 -0.29 -0.48 -0.94
C ILE A 117 0.08 -1.96 -0.82
N ASP A 118 1.24 -2.35 -1.35
CA ASP A 118 1.74 -3.72 -1.33
C ASP A 118 1.91 -4.25 0.10
N ILE A 119 2.35 -3.39 1.04
CA ILE A 119 2.40 -3.75 2.47
C ILE A 119 1.04 -4.25 2.96
N PHE A 120 -0.08 -3.70 2.48
CA PHE A 120 -1.40 -4.18 2.87
C PHE A 120 -1.81 -5.38 2.01
N VAL A 121 -1.71 -5.29 0.69
CA VAL A 121 -2.22 -6.33 -0.22
C VAL A 121 -1.45 -7.64 -0.06
N GLU A 122 -0.12 -7.61 -0.13
CA GLU A 122 0.70 -8.81 -0.06
C GLU A 122 0.66 -9.45 1.34
N PHE A 123 0.73 -8.62 2.38
CA PHE A 123 0.63 -9.10 3.76
C PHE A 123 -0.73 -9.73 4.04
N LEU A 124 -1.83 -9.09 3.60
CA LEU A 124 -3.17 -9.66 3.76
C LEU A 124 -3.23 -11.00 3.03
N VAL A 125 -2.93 -11.08 1.73
CA VAL A 125 -2.96 -12.34 0.95
C VAL A 125 -2.16 -13.44 1.65
N SER A 126 -0.94 -13.13 2.09
CA SER A 126 -0.02 -14.11 2.67
C SER A 126 -0.49 -14.62 4.04
N VAL A 127 -0.90 -13.74 4.97
CA VAL A 127 -1.41 -14.13 6.29
C VAL A 127 -2.69 -14.97 6.16
N PHE A 128 -3.59 -14.53 5.28
CA PHE A 128 -4.86 -15.20 5.05
C PHE A 128 -4.66 -16.62 4.49
N TYR A 129 -3.72 -16.80 3.57
CA TYR A 129 -3.34 -18.12 3.07
C TYR A 129 -2.71 -18.99 4.17
N LEU A 130 -1.82 -18.42 4.99
CA LEU A 130 -1.18 -19.13 6.10
C LEU A 130 -2.25 -19.69 7.07
N ILE A 131 -3.25 -18.90 7.42
CA ILE A 131 -4.38 -19.33 8.27
C ILE A 131 -5.15 -20.47 7.61
N GLN A 132 -5.52 -20.35 6.33
CA GLN A 132 -6.24 -21.41 5.62
C GLN A 132 -5.45 -22.70 5.58
N PHE A 133 -4.14 -22.60 5.32
CA PHE A 133 -3.26 -23.76 5.29
C PHE A 133 -3.22 -24.48 6.65
N VAL A 134 -3.03 -23.73 7.75
CA VAL A 134 -2.99 -24.31 9.10
C VAL A 134 -4.30 -25.04 9.43
N ILE A 135 -5.45 -24.47 9.03
CA ILE A 135 -6.76 -25.09 9.26
C ILE A 135 -6.92 -26.38 8.42
N LYS A 136 -6.46 -26.40 7.17
CA LYS A 136 -6.67 -27.53 6.25
C LYS A 136 -5.73 -28.71 6.53
N SER A 137 -4.50 -28.44 6.90
CA SER A 137 -3.45 -29.45 7.01
C SER A 137 -3.38 -30.10 8.40
N GLY A 138 -3.73 -29.37 9.47
CA GLY A 138 -3.64 -29.85 10.86
C GLY A 138 -2.21 -30.05 11.39
N GLU A 139 -1.24 -30.30 10.50
CA GLU A 139 0.19 -30.44 10.76
C GLU A 139 1.00 -29.48 9.88
N MET A 140 2.16 -29.04 10.38
CA MET A 140 3.00 -28.05 9.70
C MET A 140 4.14 -28.72 8.94
N ASP A 141 3.94 -28.91 7.64
CA ASP A 141 4.93 -29.45 6.71
C ASP A 141 6.10 -28.48 6.47
N TRP A 142 7.19 -29.00 5.89
CA TRP A 142 8.36 -28.19 5.52
C TRP A 142 8.00 -27.03 4.57
N HIS A 143 7.04 -27.24 3.68
CA HIS A 143 6.53 -26.21 2.76
C HIS A 143 5.94 -25.03 3.53
N SER A 144 5.15 -25.31 4.56
CA SER A 144 4.46 -24.31 5.38
C SER A 144 5.45 -23.44 6.16
N TRP A 145 6.54 -24.04 6.64
CA TRP A 145 7.64 -23.30 7.26
C TRP A 145 8.29 -22.34 6.28
N VAL A 146 8.50 -22.75 5.03
CA VAL A 146 9.03 -21.86 3.98
C VAL A 146 8.08 -20.70 3.72
N PHE A 147 6.78 -20.97 3.53
CA PHE A 147 5.77 -19.92 3.36
C PHE A 147 5.77 -18.92 4.51
N LEU A 148 5.75 -19.41 5.76
CA LEU A 148 5.80 -18.56 6.95
C LEU A 148 7.06 -17.67 6.97
N VAL A 149 8.21 -18.23 6.61
CA VAL A 149 9.46 -17.46 6.52
C VAL A 149 9.38 -16.37 5.45
N VAL A 150 8.82 -16.67 4.28
CA VAL A 150 8.63 -15.67 3.21
C VAL A 150 7.65 -14.59 3.65
N THR A 151 6.52 -14.94 4.26
CA THR A 151 5.55 -13.98 4.84
C THR A 151 6.22 -13.02 5.83
N VAL A 152 7.05 -13.55 6.73
CA VAL A 152 7.74 -12.72 7.74
C VAL A 152 8.81 -11.83 7.10
N LEU A 153 9.54 -12.33 6.11
CA LEU A 153 10.59 -11.57 5.41
C LEU A 153 10.05 -10.55 4.40
N MET A 154 8.79 -10.66 4.00
CA MET A 154 8.13 -9.72 3.09
C MET A 154 8.14 -8.27 3.61
N LEU A 155 7.79 -8.05 4.88
CA LEU A 155 7.77 -6.70 5.47
C LEU A 155 9.18 -6.05 5.49
N PRO A 156 10.24 -6.72 5.98
CA PRO A 156 11.62 -6.27 5.80
C PRO A 156 12.00 -6.02 4.34
N ASN A 157 11.56 -6.86 3.40
CA ASN A 157 11.87 -6.69 1.99
C ASN A 157 11.25 -5.42 1.40
N LEU A 158 9.97 -5.15 1.67
CA LEU A 158 9.29 -3.92 1.23
C LEU A 158 9.96 -2.67 1.84
N TYR A 159 10.41 -2.76 3.09
CA TYR A 159 11.22 -1.71 3.71
C TYR A 159 12.59 -1.55 3.02
N LEU A 160 13.25 -2.66 2.65
CA LEU A 160 14.49 -2.66 1.89
C LEU A 160 14.30 -1.97 0.54
N GLY A 161 13.20 -2.21 -0.18
CA GLY A 161 12.88 -1.53 -1.43
C GLY A 161 12.82 0.00 -1.28
N ARG A 162 12.21 0.49 -0.19
CA ARG A 162 12.21 1.91 0.15
C ARG A 162 13.62 2.45 0.44
N LEU A 163 14.43 1.70 1.18
CA LEU A 163 15.81 2.06 1.49
C LEU A 163 16.69 2.07 0.24
N ALA A 164 16.53 1.08 -0.63
CA ALA A 164 17.27 0.92 -1.87
C ALA A 164 17.11 2.14 -2.77
N VAL A 165 15.87 2.58 -2.94
CA VAL A 165 15.55 3.76 -3.74
C VAL A 165 16.01 5.05 -3.03
N SER A 166 16.03 5.08 -1.69
CA SER A 166 16.49 6.25 -0.92
C SER A 166 18.01 6.42 -0.92
N ARG A 167 18.74 5.31 -0.99
CA ARG A 167 20.21 5.25 -1.02
C ARG A 167 20.77 5.12 -2.44
N GLU A 168 19.91 5.03 -3.45
CA GLU A 168 20.27 4.72 -4.85
C GLU A 168 21.18 3.49 -5.00
N SER A 169 21.03 2.51 -4.09
CA SER A 169 21.86 1.32 -4.11
C SER A 169 21.29 0.32 -5.11
N ARG A 170 21.95 0.17 -6.27
CA ARG A 170 21.62 -0.87 -7.27
C ARG A 170 21.57 -2.25 -6.65
N MET A 171 22.52 -2.58 -5.77
CA MET A 171 22.58 -3.90 -5.13
C MET A 171 21.37 -4.17 -4.23
N GLN A 172 20.92 -3.19 -3.44
CA GLN A 172 19.72 -3.35 -2.61
C GLN A 172 18.45 -3.43 -3.45
N MET A 173 18.38 -2.72 -4.58
CA MET A 173 17.23 -2.77 -5.48
C MET A 173 17.15 -4.12 -6.22
N ILE A 174 18.28 -4.69 -6.64
CA ILE A 174 18.33 -6.02 -7.24
C ILE A 174 17.85 -7.08 -6.25
N LEU A 175 18.31 -7.02 -4.99
CA LEU A 175 17.84 -7.91 -3.92
C LEU A 175 16.34 -7.79 -3.70
N PHE A 176 15.81 -6.57 -3.68
CA PHE A 176 14.37 -6.31 -3.56
C PHE A 176 13.58 -6.95 -4.72
N ILE A 177 13.99 -6.72 -5.97
CA ILE A 177 13.32 -7.27 -7.16
C ILE A 177 13.38 -8.80 -7.17
N PHE A 178 14.52 -9.38 -6.78
CA PHE A 178 14.67 -10.84 -6.68
C PHE A 178 13.69 -11.43 -5.66
N PHE A 179 13.62 -10.86 -4.46
CA PHE A 179 12.69 -11.31 -3.43
C PHE A 179 11.23 -11.11 -3.86
N GLN A 180 10.93 -10.04 -4.58
CA GLN A 180 9.59 -9.81 -5.15
C GLN A 180 9.21 -10.91 -6.16
N GLY A 181 10.19 -11.42 -6.93
CA GLY A 181 10.01 -12.61 -7.76
C GLY A 181 9.65 -13.87 -6.96
N VAL A 182 10.25 -14.05 -5.78
CA VAL A 182 9.91 -15.17 -4.87
C VAL A 182 8.47 -15.03 -4.36
N VAL A 183 8.05 -13.83 -3.95
CA VAL A 183 6.67 -13.56 -3.52
C VAL A 183 5.67 -13.84 -4.64
N ILE A 184 5.96 -13.39 -5.86
CA ILE A 184 5.12 -13.67 -7.04
C ILE A 184 5.00 -15.18 -7.27
N PHE A 185 6.12 -15.92 -7.21
CA PHE A 185 6.11 -17.36 -7.38
C PHE A 185 5.26 -18.05 -6.32
N GLU A 186 5.39 -17.65 -5.06
CA GLU A 186 4.55 -18.12 -3.96
C GLU A 186 3.06 -17.84 -4.21
N PHE A 187 2.69 -16.63 -4.61
CA PHE A 187 1.28 -16.31 -4.92
C PHE A 187 0.73 -17.10 -6.12
N VAL A 188 1.57 -17.42 -7.11
CA VAL A 188 1.17 -18.29 -8.21
C VAL A 188 0.89 -19.72 -7.71
N LEU A 189 1.70 -20.25 -6.79
CA LEU A 189 1.42 -21.55 -6.17
C LEU A 189 0.10 -21.51 -5.38
N VAL A 190 -0.12 -20.46 -4.58
CA VAL A 190 -1.38 -20.24 -3.86
C VAL A 190 -2.56 -20.21 -4.82
N LEU A 191 -2.42 -19.49 -5.95
CA LEU A 191 -3.45 -19.41 -6.98
C LEU A 191 -3.79 -20.78 -7.54
N THR A 192 -2.79 -21.60 -7.91
CA THR A 192 -3.04 -22.94 -8.45
C THR A 192 -3.79 -23.85 -7.49
N GLN A 193 -3.51 -23.75 -6.18
CA GLN A 193 -4.23 -24.50 -5.16
C GLN A 193 -5.65 -23.97 -4.91
N THR A 194 -5.85 -22.65 -4.95
CA THR A 194 -7.16 -22.05 -4.65
C THR A 194 -8.14 -22.24 -5.82
N LEU A 195 -7.63 -22.35 -7.05
CA LEU A 195 -8.45 -22.61 -8.25
C LEU A 195 -9.25 -23.93 -8.15
N SER A 196 -8.79 -24.92 -7.38
CA SER A 196 -9.56 -26.16 -7.18
C SER A 196 -10.75 -26.00 -6.23
N ASP A 197 -10.65 -25.10 -5.25
CA ASP A 197 -11.63 -24.97 -4.16
C ASP A 197 -12.80 -24.01 -4.51
N SER A 198 -12.82 -23.46 -5.74
CA SER A 198 -13.90 -22.62 -6.30
C SER A 198 -14.27 -21.38 -5.45
N TRP A 199 -13.35 -20.87 -4.64
CA TRP A 199 -13.56 -19.65 -3.88
C TRP A 199 -13.14 -18.41 -4.69
N TYR A 200 -14.08 -17.89 -5.49
CA TYR A 200 -13.81 -16.87 -6.51
C TYR A 200 -13.26 -15.55 -5.97
N ILE A 201 -13.78 -15.03 -4.86
CA ILE A 201 -13.28 -13.78 -4.26
C ILE A 201 -11.81 -13.89 -3.84
N TRP A 202 -11.41 -15.06 -3.35
CA TRP A 202 -10.02 -15.32 -2.97
C TRP A 202 -9.11 -15.41 -4.18
N ILE A 203 -9.56 -16.09 -5.24
CA ILE A 203 -8.85 -16.14 -6.52
C ILE A 203 -8.63 -14.71 -7.05
N CYS A 204 -9.65 -13.86 -7.01
CA CYS A 204 -9.53 -12.46 -7.40
C CYS A 204 -8.53 -11.68 -6.53
N PHE A 205 -8.52 -11.90 -5.22
CA PHE A 205 -7.62 -11.23 -4.29
C PHE A 205 -6.15 -11.63 -4.52
N VAL A 206 -5.89 -12.93 -4.74
CA VAL A 206 -4.55 -13.46 -5.06
C VAL A 206 -4.07 -12.92 -6.41
N ILE A 207 -4.91 -12.92 -7.45
CA ILE A 207 -4.58 -12.34 -8.77
C ILE A 207 -4.24 -10.86 -8.62
N LEU A 208 -5.02 -10.11 -7.83
CA LEU A 208 -4.75 -8.70 -7.60
C LEU A 208 -3.40 -8.50 -6.88
N GLY A 209 -3.08 -9.32 -5.89
CA GLY A 209 -1.77 -9.32 -5.22
C GLY A 209 -0.61 -9.56 -6.20
N ILE A 210 -0.74 -10.54 -7.10
CA ILE A 210 0.25 -10.80 -8.16
C ILE A 210 0.41 -9.57 -9.07
N LEU A 211 -0.70 -8.95 -9.48
CA LEU A 211 -0.66 -7.75 -10.32
C LEU A 211 0.09 -6.59 -9.65
N PHE A 212 -0.20 -6.32 -8.37
CA PHE A 212 0.50 -5.29 -7.60
C PHE A 212 2.00 -5.61 -7.46
N ALA A 213 2.36 -6.84 -7.11
CA ALA A 213 3.75 -7.26 -6.99
C ALA A 213 4.53 -7.11 -8.31
N VAL A 214 3.90 -7.42 -9.45
CA VAL A 214 4.49 -7.22 -10.79
C VAL A 214 4.67 -5.74 -11.10
N VAL A 215 3.64 -4.91 -10.86
CA VAL A 215 3.72 -3.46 -11.07
C VAL A 215 4.85 -2.85 -10.24
N THR A 216 4.97 -3.23 -8.97
CA THR A 216 6.03 -2.73 -8.09
C THR A 216 7.41 -3.20 -8.52
N SER A 217 7.54 -4.44 -9.00
CA SER A 217 8.80 -4.94 -9.58
C SER A 217 9.23 -4.12 -10.79
N ILE A 218 8.28 -3.82 -11.70
CA ILE A 218 8.53 -3.00 -12.90
C ILE A 218 8.91 -1.58 -12.50
N LEU A 219 8.17 -0.94 -11.59
CA LEU A 219 8.49 0.39 -11.10
C LEU A 219 9.86 0.44 -10.41
N GLY A 220 10.21 -0.60 -9.63
CA GLY A 220 11.53 -0.76 -9.03
C GLY A 220 12.64 -0.86 -10.08
N ALA A 221 12.43 -1.62 -11.16
CA ALA A 221 13.38 -1.73 -12.27
C ALA A 221 13.55 -0.39 -13.03
N ILE A 222 12.46 0.35 -13.26
CA ILE A 222 12.52 1.68 -13.88
C ILE A 222 13.26 2.67 -12.96
N CYS A 223 12.99 2.63 -11.65
CA CYS A 223 13.73 3.41 -10.66
C CYS A 223 15.23 3.09 -10.74
N MET A 224 15.60 1.81 -10.81
CA MET A 224 17.00 1.37 -10.89
C MET A 224 17.72 1.91 -12.13
N HIS A 225 17.06 1.90 -13.29
CA HIS A 225 17.63 2.44 -14.53
C HIS A 225 17.87 3.97 -14.45
N ASN A 226 17.14 4.67 -13.58
CA ASN A 226 17.27 6.11 -13.37
C ASN A 226 18.26 6.48 -12.25
N PHE A 227 18.87 5.52 -11.57
CA PHE A 227 19.91 5.78 -10.56
C PHE A 227 21.13 6.45 -11.21
N GLU A 228 21.82 7.32 -10.45
CA GLU A 228 22.99 8.12 -10.87
C GLU A 228 22.70 9.31 -11.82
N ARG A 229 21.45 9.50 -12.29
CA ARG A 229 21.06 10.64 -13.15
C ARG A 229 20.62 11.91 -12.39
N GLY A 230 21.00 12.05 -11.12
CA GLY A 230 20.73 13.25 -10.30
C GLY A 230 19.49 13.18 -9.39
N LEU A 231 18.89 12.00 -9.21
CA LEU A 231 17.76 11.77 -8.30
C LEU A 231 18.15 12.02 -6.80
N HIS A 232 19.43 11.87 -6.47
CA HIS A 232 19.98 11.90 -5.10
C HIS A 232 19.72 13.24 -4.39
N ALA A 233 19.95 14.35 -5.11
CA ALA A 233 19.71 15.70 -4.57
C ALA A 233 18.23 15.97 -4.25
N TYR A 234 17.31 15.21 -4.85
CA TYR A 234 15.87 15.37 -4.66
C TYR A 234 15.32 14.48 -3.55
N VAL A 235 15.87 13.27 -3.37
CA VAL A 235 15.44 12.28 -2.37
C VAL A 235 15.99 12.57 -0.97
N GLN A 236 17.30 12.87 -0.83
CA GLN A 236 17.89 13.20 0.48
C GLN A 236 17.29 14.46 1.11
N ARG A 237 16.99 15.47 0.28
CA ARG A 237 16.38 16.72 0.76
C ARG A 237 14.98 16.51 1.39
N GLY A 238 14.29 15.42 1.05
CA GLY A 238 13.05 14.99 1.70
C GLY A 238 13.27 14.24 3.01
N ALA A 239 14.31 13.39 3.08
CA ALA A 239 14.69 12.63 4.27
C ALA A 239 15.27 13.54 5.37
N ASP A 240 16.15 14.47 5.02
CA ASP A 240 16.76 15.43 5.95
C ASP A 240 15.72 16.35 6.57
N LYS A 241 14.67 16.72 5.81
CA LYS A 241 13.58 17.54 6.33
C LYS A 241 12.71 16.77 7.33
N LYS A 242 12.48 15.46 7.11
CA LYS A 242 11.75 14.61 8.06
C LYS A 242 12.54 14.42 9.35
N LYS A 243 13.87 14.29 9.23
CA LYS A 243 14.81 14.21 10.36
C LYS A 243 14.87 15.53 11.15
N ASN A 244 14.98 16.66 10.46
CA ASN A 244 15.00 17.99 11.11
C ASN A 244 13.65 18.37 11.73
N ALA A 245 12.53 17.96 11.14
CA ALA A 245 11.20 18.17 11.73
C ALA A 245 10.97 17.31 12.99
N HIS A 246 11.45 16.06 13.01
CA HIS A 246 11.43 15.22 14.22
C HIS A 246 12.37 15.74 15.31
N MET A 247 13.53 16.27 14.92
CA MET A 247 14.52 16.82 15.85
C MET A 247 14.05 18.16 16.45
N GLY A 248 13.39 19.03 15.67
CA GLY A 248 12.73 20.23 16.19
C GLY A 248 11.64 19.91 17.21
N ASN A 249 10.76 18.95 16.91
CA ASN A 249 9.67 18.57 17.80
C ASN A 249 10.15 17.91 19.12
N SER A 250 11.29 17.20 19.07
CA SER A 250 11.91 16.62 20.27
C SER A 250 12.64 17.67 21.12
N GLN A 251 13.17 18.71 20.49
CA GLN A 251 13.86 19.81 21.15
C GLN A 251 12.87 20.76 21.84
N ASP A 252 11.70 20.99 21.22
CA ASP A 252 10.60 21.75 21.83
C ASP A 252 9.99 21.02 23.04
N GLN A 253 9.86 19.68 22.98
CA GLN A 253 9.43 18.90 24.15
C GLN A 253 10.45 18.94 25.31
N PHE A 254 11.75 18.92 25.01
CA PHE A 254 12.78 19.07 26.04
C PHE A 254 12.80 20.47 26.66
N GLN A 255 12.48 21.51 25.89
CA GLN A 255 12.35 22.88 26.40
C GLN A 255 11.10 23.06 27.27
N MET A 256 9.96 22.51 26.87
CA MET A 256 8.72 22.56 27.66
C MET A 256 8.86 21.86 29.01
N ASN A 257 9.50 20.69 29.05
CA ASN A 257 9.75 19.97 30.31
C ASN A 257 10.72 20.71 31.25
N LYS A 258 11.66 21.48 30.70
CA LYS A 258 12.57 22.31 31.51
C LYS A 258 11.87 23.55 32.06
N GLN A 259 10.89 24.10 31.32
CA GLN A 259 10.13 25.27 31.71
C GLN A 259 9.10 24.95 32.80
N ASP A 260 8.45 23.78 32.74
CA ASP A 260 7.52 23.31 33.78
C ASP A 260 8.24 22.95 35.10
N SER A 261 9.52 22.56 35.05
CA SER A 261 10.31 22.29 36.27
C SER A 261 10.75 23.54 37.04
N ASN A 262 10.63 24.73 36.43
CA ASN A 262 11.11 26.00 37.01
C ASN A 262 9.99 26.87 37.59
N VAL A 263 8.74 26.40 37.59
CA VAL A 263 7.64 27.06 38.30
C VAL A 263 7.60 26.50 39.72
N SER A 264 8.52 26.96 40.56
CA SER A 264 8.45 26.72 42.00
C SER A 264 7.29 27.53 42.57
N TRP A 265 6.34 26.81 43.16
CA TRP A 265 5.23 27.27 43.99
C TRP A 265 5.53 28.55 44.78
N HIS A 266 4.95 29.67 44.34
CA HIS A 266 4.66 30.80 45.22
C HIS A 266 3.25 30.58 45.80
N ILE A 267 3.20 30.24 47.08
CA ILE A 267 1.99 30.32 47.89
C ILE A 267 2.05 31.71 48.53
N ASP A 268 1.26 32.63 48.01
CA ASP A 268 1.03 33.91 48.69
C ASP A 268 -0.22 33.77 49.56
N GLU A 269 -0.08 34.23 50.81
CA GLU A 269 -1.02 34.20 51.94
C GLU A 269 -2.31 35.00 51.71
#